data_AF-A0AAU7Z629-F1
#
_entry.id   AF-A0AAU7Z629-F1
#
_cell.length_a   1.000
_cell.length_b   1.000
_cell.length_c   1.000
_cell.angle_alpha   90.00
_cell.angle_beta   90.00
_cell.angle_gamma   90.00
#
_symmetry.space_group_name_H-M   'P 1'
#
loop_
_entity.id
_entity.type
_entity.pdbx_description
1 polymer ?
#
loop_
_entity_poly.entity_id
_entity_poly.type
_entity_poly.pdbx_seq_one_letter_code
_entity_poly.pdbx_strand_id
1 'polypeptide(L)'
;MAHASFNGLRVLSLESRRAKEVEKLIRTYDGEPIVVPMREVGLESNEHVLEFAAKLLEGNYDLILFMTGVGVRAMLEIVQTRYDRDEFLAALRKVKIVARGAKPSSVLRDLKIAVDVTSEEPSTLHSFQKKISANSETPSTESSTAPASTTST
;
A
#
# COMPACT_ATOMS: atom_id res chain seq x y z
N MET A 1 27.55 -26.18 19.80
CA MET A 1 26.13 -25.81 19.70
C MET A 1 25.50 -26.72 18.67
N ALA A 2 24.37 -27.38 18.99
CA ALA A 2 23.63 -28.10 17.96
C ALA A 2 23.24 -27.10 16.88
N HIS A 3 23.63 -27.37 15.63
CA HIS A 3 23.13 -26.57 14.51
C HIS A 3 21.61 -26.70 14.48
N ALA A 4 20.90 -25.61 14.17
CA ALA A 4 19.46 -25.71 13.89
C ALA A 4 19.23 -26.80 12.83
N SER A 5 18.15 -27.58 12.93
CA SER A 5 17.83 -28.64 11.98
C SER A 5 16.32 -28.82 11.89
N PHE A 6 15.83 -29.17 10.70
CA PHE A 6 14.45 -29.55 10.44
C PHE A 6 14.20 -31.04 10.71
N ASN A 7 15.23 -31.84 11.07
CA ASN A 7 15.13 -33.25 11.46
C ASN A 7 14.37 -34.13 10.45
N GLY A 8 14.68 -33.98 9.16
CA GLY A 8 14.05 -34.68 8.05
C GLY A 8 12.61 -34.24 7.75
N LEU A 9 12.08 -33.19 8.39
CA LEU A 9 10.70 -32.74 8.15
C LEU A 9 10.50 -32.17 6.74
N ARG A 10 9.28 -32.35 6.24
CA ARG A 10 8.80 -31.70 5.01
C ARG A 10 8.46 -30.24 5.29
N VAL A 11 9.12 -29.31 4.61
CA VAL A 11 8.99 -27.87 4.84
C VAL A 11 8.40 -27.20 3.59
N LEU A 12 7.19 -26.67 3.73
CA LEU A 12 6.55 -25.86 2.70
C LEU A 12 7.10 -24.43 2.73
N SER A 13 7.57 -23.94 1.58
CA SER A 13 7.89 -22.53 1.37
C SER A 13 7.03 -21.93 0.26
N LEU A 14 6.48 -20.75 0.52
CA LEU A 14 5.69 -19.98 -0.44
C LEU A 14 6.51 -18.88 -1.15
N GLU A 15 7.84 -18.89 -0.98
CA GLU A 15 8.70 -17.83 -1.49
C GLU A 15 8.94 -17.97 -3.01
N SER A 16 8.42 -17.00 -3.78
CA SER A 16 8.52 -17.00 -5.24
C SER A 16 9.83 -16.40 -5.75
N ARG A 17 10.36 -15.33 -5.11
CA ARG A 17 11.49 -14.55 -5.68
C ARG A 17 12.84 -15.20 -5.41
N ARG A 18 12.98 -15.87 -4.27
CA ARG A 18 14.22 -16.56 -3.84
C ARG A 18 14.00 -18.06 -3.61
N ALA A 19 13.19 -18.67 -4.47
CA ALA A 19 12.77 -20.06 -4.34
C ALA A 19 13.96 -21.02 -4.23
N LYS A 20 14.98 -20.84 -5.09
CA LYS A 20 16.17 -21.70 -5.13
C LYS A 20 17.03 -21.58 -3.87
N GLU A 21 17.18 -20.35 -3.37
CA GLU A 21 17.94 -20.07 -2.16
C GLU A 21 17.26 -20.67 -0.94
N VAL A 22 15.93 -20.53 -0.84
CA VAL A 22 15.16 -21.12 0.26
C VAL A 22 15.15 -22.64 0.19
N GLU A 23 14.99 -23.24 -1.01
CA GLU A 23 15.10 -24.68 -1.19
C GLU A 23 16.44 -25.21 -0.71
N LYS A 24 17.54 -24.57 -1.14
CA LYS A 24 18.90 -24.93 -0.73
C LYS A 24 19.06 -24.86 0.78
N LEU A 25 18.55 -23.78 1.39
CA LEU A 25 18.66 -23.57 2.84
C LEU A 25 17.90 -24.65 3.62
N ILE A 26 16.68 -25.01 3.19
CA ILE A 26 15.92 -26.10 3.81
C ILE A 26 16.70 -27.43 3.76
N ARG A 27 17.28 -27.77 2.60
CA ARG A 27 18.10 -28.99 2.47
C ARG A 27 19.36 -28.95 3.34
N THR A 28 20.03 -27.80 3.42
CA THR A 28 21.22 -27.61 4.27
C THR A 28 20.91 -27.86 5.75
N TYR A 29 19.69 -27.57 6.18
CA TYR A 29 19.23 -27.79 7.55
C TYR A 29 18.44 -29.10 7.71
N ASP A 30 18.73 -30.12 6.89
CA ASP A 30 18.13 -31.46 7.00
C ASP A 30 16.59 -31.43 6.91
N GLY A 31 16.04 -30.65 5.97
CA GLY A 31 14.61 -30.65 5.64
C GLY A 31 14.35 -31.10 4.20
N GLU A 32 13.15 -31.61 3.96
CA GLU A 32 12.64 -31.92 2.62
C GLU A 32 11.80 -30.74 2.11
N PRO A 33 12.29 -29.94 1.15
CA PRO A 33 11.58 -28.74 0.72
C PRO A 33 10.42 -29.05 -0.22
N ILE A 34 9.32 -28.33 -0.01
CA ILE A 34 8.21 -28.18 -0.94
C ILE A 34 8.12 -26.69 -1.25
N VAL A 35 8.65 -26.24 -2.38
CA VAL A 35 8.62 -24.81 -2.75
C VAL A 35 7.52 -24.59 -3.77
N VAL A 36 6.48 -23.84 -3.39
CA VAL A 36 5.33 -23.55 -4.24
C VAL A 36 5.20 -22.04 -4.38
N PRO A 37 5.37 -21.47 -5.59
CA PRO A 37 5.28 -20.03 -5.76
C PRO A 37 3.83 -19.57 -5.53
N MET A 38 3.63 -18.69 -4.56
CA MET A 38 2.37 -17.98 -4.41
C MET A 38 2.28 -16.92 -5.52
N ARG A 39 1.17 -16.93 -6.24
CA ARG A 39 0.86 -15.97 -7.31
C ARG A 39 -0.44 -15.29 -6.98
N GLU A 40 -0.47 -13.97 -7.20
CA GLU A 40 -1.72 -13.25 -7.24
C GLU A 40 -2.42 -13.60 -8.56
N VAL A 41 -3.66 -14.06 -8.47
CA VAL A 41 -4.51 -14.33 -9.64
C VAL A 41 -5.37 -13.08 -9.83
N GLY A 42 -5.45 -12.60 -11.07
CA GLY A 42 -6.32 -11.47 -11.40
C GLY A 42 -7.79 -11.77 -11.06
N LEU A 43 -8.57 -10.72 -10.83
CA LEU A 43 -10.02 -10.88 -10.60
C LEU A 43 -10.68 -11.45 -11.87
N GLU A 44 -11.73 -12.25 -11.69
CA GLU A 44 -12.54 -12.80 -12.79
C GLU A 44 -13.25 -11.69 -13.59
N SER A 45 -13.51 -10.55 -12.95
CA SER A 45 -14.07 -9.34 -13.55
C SER A 45 -13.41 -8.08 -13.00
N ASN A 46 -13.24 -7.10 -13.89
CA ASN A 46 -12.69 -5.78 -13.59
C ASN A 46 -13.79 -4.72 -13.31
N GLU A 47 -15.07 -5.13 -13.31
CA GLU A 47 -16.22 -4.23 -13.22
C GLU A 47 -16.17 -3.32 -11.99
N HIS A 48 -15.86 -3.86 -10.81
CA HIS A 48 -15.76 -3.06 -9.58
C HIS A 48 -14.68 -1.97 -9.63
N VAL A 49 -13.57 -2.22 -10.34
CA VAL A 49 -12.50 -1.22 -10.48
C VAL A 49 -12.94 -0.10 -11.43
N LEU A 50 -13.66 -0.45 -12.49
CA LEU A 50 -14.21 0.53 -13.44
C LEU A 50 -15.34 1.35 -12.83
N GLU A 51 -16.22 0.72 -12.04
CA GLU A 51 -17.27 1.40 -11.29
C GLU A 51 -16.68 2.36 -10.25
N PHE A 52 -15.63 1.93 -9.53
CA PHE A 52 -14.87 2.79 -8.64
C PHE A 52 -14.29 4.01 -9.39
N ALA A 53 -13.71 3.80 -10.58
CA ALA A 53 -13.15 4.89 -11.36
C ALA A 53 -14.23 5.89 -11.83
N ALA A 54 -15.39 5.40 -12.27
CA ALA A 54 -16.53 6.26 -12.62
C ALA A 54 -16.95 7.14 -11.43
N LYS A 55 -17.17 6.51 -10.27
CA LYS A 55 -17.57 7.22 -9.04
C LYS A 55 -16.51 8.21 -8.55
N LEU A 56 -15.23 7.92 -8.76
CA LEU A 56 -14.15 8.85 -8.44
C LEU A 56 -14.17 10.07 -9.34
N LEU A 57 -14.35 9.88 -10.66
CA LEU A 57 -14.44 10.99 -11.62
C LEU A 57 -15.66 11.88 -11.35
N GLU A 58 -16.75 11.31 -10.83
CA GLU A 58 -17.93 12.04 -10.37
C GLU A 58 -17.72 12.76 -9.03
N GLY A 59 -16.62 12.49 -8.31
CA GLY A 59 -16.32 13.12 -7.01
C GLY A 59 -17.04 12.49 -5.82
N ASN A 60 -17.47 11.22 -5.92
CA ASN A 60 -18.29 10.55 -4.92
C ASN A 60 -17.51 9.97 -3.71
N TYR A 61 -16.24 10.37 -3.52
CA TYR A 61 -15.40 9.87 -2.44
C TYR A 61 -14.70 11.00 -1.69
N ASP A 62 -14.89 11.04 -0.38
CA ASP A 62 -14.16 11.95 0.51
C ASP A 62 -12.80 11.38 0.93
N LEU A 63 -12.67 10.05 0.94
CA LEU A 63 -11.51 9.32 1.46
C LEU A 63 -11.28 8.02 0.71
N ILE A 64 -10.02 7.74 0.36
CA ILE A 64 -9.61 6.47 -0.27
C ILE A 64 -8.45 5.86 0.51
N LEU A 65 -8.55 4.56 0.79
CA LEU A 65 -7.54 3.78 1.51
C LEU A 65 -6.84 2.78 0.58
N PHE A 66 -5.53 2.92 0.41
CA PHE A 66 -4.70 1.97 -0.33
C PHE A 66 -3.98 1.00 0.59
N MET A 67 -4.15 -0.29 0.34
CA MET A 67 -3.61 -1.35 1.21
C MET A 67 -2.26 -1.90 0.73
N THR A 68 -2.07 -2.08 -0.58
CA THR A 68 -0.87 -2.70 -1.16
C THR A 68 -0.42 -1.94 -2.40
N GLY A 69 0.88 -1.96 -2.68
CA GLY A 69 1.41 -1.37 -3.91
C GLY A 69 0.99 -2.12 -5.17
N VAL A 70 0.85 -3.44 -5.10
CA VAL A 70 0.42 -4.26 -6.25
C VAL A 70 -1.02 -3.91 -6.66
N GLY A 71 -1.92 -3.76 -5.69
CA GLY A 71 -3.30 -3.34 -5.96
C GLY A 71 -3.40 -1.96 -6.62
N VAL A 72 -2.56 -1.00 -6.21
CA VAL A 72 -2.50 0.34 -6.84
C VAL A 72 -2.13 0.24 -8.32
N ARG A 73 -1.11 -0.59 -8.65
CA ARG A 73 -0.64 -0.76 -10.03
C ARG A 73 -1.69 -1.47 -10.89
N ALA A 74 -2.24 -2.58 -10.39
CA ALA A 74 -3.28 -3.34 -11.08
C ALA A 74 -4.53 -2.48 -11.34
N MET A 75 -4.97 -1.70 -10.34
CA MET A 75 -6.07 -0.75 -10.50
C MET A 75 -5.80 0.24 -11.64
N LEU A 76 -4.61 0.86 -11.65
CA LEU A 76 -4.27 1.85 -12.67
C LEU A 76 -4.20 1.21 -14.07
N GLU A 77 -3.67 0.00 -14.20
CA GLU A 77 -3.67 -0.76 -15.46
C GLU A 77 -5.08 -1.02 -15.98
N ILE A 78 -6.00 -1.45 -15.10
CA ILE A 78 -7.41 -1.70 -15.45
C ILE A 78 -8.11 -0.40 -15.84
N VAL A 79 -7.96 0.67 -15.06
CA VAL A 79 -8.64 1.95 -15.32
C VAL A 79 -8.24 2.54 -16.67
N GLN A 80 -6.96 2.45 -17.03
CA GLN A 80 -6.42 2.92 -18.31
C GLN A 80 -7.01 2.20 -19.54
N THR A 81 -7.69 1.06 -19.35
CA THR A 81 -8.40 0.39 -20.46
C THR A 81 -9.67 1.13 -20.88
N ARG A 82 -10.21 2.00 -20.02
CA ARG A 82 -11.51 2.65 -20.23
C ARG A 82 -11.51 4.17 -20.07
N TYR A 83 -10.66 4.69 -19.19
CA TYR A 83 -10.60 6.10 -18.82
C TYR A 83 -9.21 6.68 -19.09
N ASP A 84 -9.14 7.99 -19.28
CA ASP A 84 -7.86 8.68 -19.41
C ASP A 84 -7.08 8.60 -18.09
N ARG A 85 -5.79 8.27 -18.21
CA ARG A 85 -4.91 8.08 -17.06
C ARG A 85 -4.75 9.36 -16.26
N ASP A 86 -4.51 10.48 -16.94
CA ASP A 86 -4.16 11.74 -16.30
C ASP A 86 -5.38 12.37 -15.66
N GLU A 87 -6.55 12.24 -16.29
CA GLU A 87 -7.84 12.61 -15.71
C GLU A 87 -8.11 11.85 -14.40
N PHE A 88 -7.94 10.52 -14.41
CA PHE A 88 -8.13 9.70 -13.23
C PHE A 88 -7.14 10.06 -12.10
N LEU A 89 -5.86 10.25 -12.44
CA LEU A 89 -4.86 10.68 -11.45
C LEU A 89 -5.16 12.09 -10.93
N ALA A 90 -5.69 12.99 -11.75
CA ALA A 90 -6.12 14.32 -11.32
C ALA A 90 -7.32 14.25 -10.36
N ALA A 91 -8.26 13.34 -10.58
CA ALA A 91 -9.36 13.09 -9.65
C ALA A 91 -8.85 12.52 -8.32
N LEU A 92 -7.94 11.55 -8.34
CA LEU A 92 -7.31 11.01 -7.12
C LEU A 92 -6.63 12.10 -6.28
N ARG A 93 -5.98 13.08 -6.90
CA ARG A 93 -5.30 14.17 -6.20
C ARG A 93 -6.25 15.12 -5.45
N LYS A 94 -7.54 15.09 -5.75
CA LYS A 94 -8.57 15.92 -5.09
C LYS A 94 -9.17 15.25 -3.86
N VAL A 95 -8.92 13.96 -3.67
CA VAL A 95 -9.50 13.16 -2.58
C VAL A 95 -8.46 12.94 -1.48
N LYS A 96 -8.90 12.85 -0.23
CA LYS A 96 -8.02 12.50 0.88
C LYS A 96 -7.55 11.06 0.75
N ILE A 97 -6.24 10.82 0.78
CA ILE A 97 -5.63 9.51 0.57
C ILE A 97 -4.99 8.98 1.85
N VAL A 98 -5.32 7.74 2.20
CA VAL A 98 -4.71 6.98 3.29
C VAL A 98 -3.96 5.80 2.71
N ALA A 99 -2.77 5.49 3.24
CA ALA A 99 -1.97 4.36 2.77
C ALA A 99 -1.50 3.44 3.90
N ARG A 100 -1.56 2.13 3.65
CA ARG A 100 -1.11 1.09 4.58
C ARG A 100 0.38 0.81 4.54
N GLY A 101 1.15 1.77 5.03
CA GLY A 101 2.60 1.67 5.21
C GLY A 101 3.39 1.96 3.94
N ALA A 102 4.68 1.58 3.95
CA ALA A 102 5.64 2.01 2.93
C ALA A 102 5.31 1.48 1.52
N LYS A 103 4.72 0.29 1.40
CA LYS A 103 4.44 -0.36 0.11
C LYS A 103 3.47 0.44 -0.77
N PRO A 104 2.21 0.70 -0.36
CA PRO A 104 1.31 1.54 -1.14
C PRO A 104 1.84 2.98 -1.24
N SER A 105 2.44 3.52 -0.17
CA SER A 105 2.96 4.89 -0.17
C SER A 105 4.06 5.12 -1.21
N SER A 106 4.93 4.13 -1.45
CA SER A 106 5.97 4.23 -2.48
C SER A 106 5.36 4.37 -3.87
N VAL A 107 4.37 3.54 -4.20
CA VAL A 107 3.72 3.57 -5.52
C VAL A 107 2.96 4.87 -5.73
N LEU A 108 2.22 5.33 -4.72
CA LEU A 108 1.49 6.60 -4.78
C LEU A 108 2.43 7.80 -4.97
N ARG A 109 3.61 7.76 -4.35
CA ARG A 109 4.65 8.78 -4.52
C ARG A 109 5.20 8.82 -5.95
N ASP A 110 5.45 7.66 -6.56
CA ASP A 110 5.85 7.57 -7.98
C ASP A 110 4.79 8.19 -8.91
N LEU A 111 3.51 8.06 -8.54
CA LEU A 111 2.37 8.62 -9.26
C LEU A 111 2.09 10.11 -8.93
N LYS A 112 2.91 10.72 -8.06
CA LYS A 112 2.73 12.08 -7.56
C LYS A 112 1.36 12.30 -6.91
N ILE A 113 0.91 11.30 -6.14
CA ILE A 113 -0.28 11.37 -5.29
C ILE A 113 0.20 11.58 -3.85
N ALA A 114 -0.29 12.66 -3.22
CA ALA A 114 -0.01 12.92 -1.82
C ALA A 114 -0.74 11.90 -0.93
N VAL A 115 -0.09 11.46 0.13
CA VAL A 115 -0.71 10.58 1.14
C VAL A 115 -0.87 11.40 2.41
N ASP A 116 -2.12 11.64 2.80
CA ASP A 116 -2.46 12.45 3.96
C ASP A 116 -2.21 11.70 5.27
N VAL A 117 -2.46 10.39 5.28
CA VAL A 117 -2.31 9.56 6.49
C VAL A 117 -1.61 8.25 6.15
N THR A 118 -0.57 7.93 6.94
CA THR A 118 0.10 6.62 6.89
C THR A 118 0.00 5.92 8.24
N SER A 119 -0.19 4.59 8.22
CA SER A 119 0.03 3.77 9.42
C SER A 119 1.47 3.30 9.47
N GLU A 120 2.00 3.28 10.70
CA GLU A 120 3.27 2.64 11.01
C GLU A 120 3.06 1.12 11.15
N GLU A 121 4.12 0.34 10.94
CA GLU A 121 4.08 -1.11 11.11
C GLU A 121 4.26 -1.48 12.60
N PRO A 122 3.57 -2.53 13.11
CA PRO A 122 2.62 -3.39 12.40
C PRO A 122 1.24 -2.70 12.25
N SER A 123 0.77 -2.59 11.01
CA SER A 123 -0.51 -1.95 10.72
C SER A 123 -1.62 -2.99 10.66
N THR A 124 -2.64 -2.86 11.50
CA THR A 124 -3.88 -3.65 11.43
C THR A 124 -5.01 -2.75 10.92
N LEU A 125 -6.12 -3.32 10.43
CA LEU A 125 -7.28 -2.50 10.07
C LEU A 125 -7.75 -1.63 11.25
N HIS A 126 -7.67 -2.19 12.47
CA HIS A 126 -8.03 -1.49 13.69
C HIS A 126 -7.12 -0.27 13.97
N SER A 127 -5.81 -0.37 13.69
CA SER A 127 -4.91 0.78 13.83
C SER A 127 -5.23 1.91 12.84
N PHE A 128 -5.77 1.60 11.65
CA PHE A 128 -6.27 2.63 10.72
C PHE A 128 -7.51 3.32 11.23
N GLN A 129 -8.51 2.55 11.68
CA GLN A 129 -9.76 3.12 12.20
C GLN A 129 -9.46 4.13 13.31
N LYS A 130 -8.60 3.77 14.27
CA LYS A 130 -8.20 4.67 15.35
C LYS A 130 -7.50 5.95 14.85
N LYS A 131 -6.58 5.85 13.87
CA LYS A 131 -5.90 7.02 13.29
C LYS A 131 -6.85 7.91 12.50
N ILE A 132 -7.75 7.32 11.71
CA ILE A 132 -8.74 8.07 10.92
C ILE A 132 -9.71 8.81 11.85
N SER A 133 -10.21 8.16 12.90
CA SER A 133 -11.08 8.79 13.91
C SER A 133 -10.38 9.90 14.70
N ALA A 134 -9.11 9.72 15.08
CA ALA A 134 -8.36 10.79 15.75
C ALA A 134 -8.12 12.01 14.85
N ASN A 135 -8.00 11.79 13.53
CA ASN A 135 -7.78 12.87 12.56
C ASN A 135 -9.08 13.51 12.06
N SER A 136 -10.26 12.99 12.41
CA SER A 136 -11.55 13.67 12.21
C SER A 136 -11.88 14.68 13.31
N GLU A 137 -11.15 14.66 14.43
CA GLU A 137 -11.40 15.53 15.60
C GLU A 137 -10.50 16.77 15.68
N THR A 138 -9.55 16.93 14.75
CA THR A 138 -8.67 18.12 14.69
C THR A 138 -9.09 19.02 13.52
N PRO A 139 -9.75 20.16 13.78
CA PRO A 139 -9.86 21.22 12.79
C PRO A 139 -8.47 21.83 12.59
N SER A 140 -8.12 22.10 11.35
CA SER A 140 -6.93 22.83 10.93
C SER A 140 -6.89 24.22 11.58
N THR A 141 -6.06 24.40 12.61
CA THR A 141 -5.71 25.72 13.15
C THR A 141 -4.57 26.34 12.35
N GLU A 142 -4.97 27.25 11.46
CA GLU A 142 -4.36 28.54 11.10
C GLU A 142 -2.84 28.76 11.22
N SER A 143 -2.26 29.04 10.05
CA SER A 143 -1.27 30.10 9.75
C SER A 143 -0.79 30.96 10.95
N SER A 144 0.48 30.79 11.35
CA SER A 144 1.19 31.79 12.15
C SER A 144 2.30 32.44 11.33
N THR A 145 1.99 33.64 10.84
CA THR A 145 2.90 34.62 10.28
C THR A 145 3.75 35.20 11.41
N ALA A 146 5.07 35.02 11.37
CA ALA A 146 6.00 35.69 12.31
C ALA A 146 6.33 37.10 11.80
N PRO A 147 6.26 38.16 12.62
CA PRO A 147 6.75 39.47 12.24
C PRO A 147 8.25 39.61 12.55
N ALA A 148 8.94 40.34 11.67
CA ALA A 148 10.33 40.73 11.81
C ALA A 148 10.52 41.72 12.97
N SER A 149 11.56 41.51 13.77
CA SER A 149 12.06 42.48 14.76
C SER A 149 13.34 43.14 14.23
N THR A 150 13.22 44.41 13.85
CA THR A 150 14.29 45.40 13.71
C THR A 150 14.78 45.82 15.09
N THR A 151 16.09 45.81 15.32
CA THR A 151 16.73 46.52 16.44
C THR A 151 17.80 47.45 15.90
N SER A 152 17.52 48.75 15.94
CA SER A 152 18.52 49.82 15.93
C SER A 152 18.44 50.54 17.27
N THR A 153 19.53 50.53 18.03
CA THR A 153 20.20 51.69 18.66
C THR A 153 21.44 51.17 19.38
#